data_AF-A0A218QJN9-F1
#
_entry.id   AF-A0A218QJN9-F1
#
_cell.length_a   1.000
_cell.length_b   1.000
_cell.length_c   1.000
_cell.angle_alpha   90.00
_cell.angle_beta   90.00
_cell.angle_gamma   90.00
#
_symmetry.space_group_name_H-M   'P 1'
#
loop_
_entity.id
_entity.type
_entity.pdbx_description
1 polymer ?
#
loop_
_entity_poly.entity_id
_entity_poly.type
_entity_poly.pdbx_seq_one_letter_code
_entity_poly.pdbx_strand_id
1 'polypeptide(L)'
;MSQKYQLFADQPGQLQQRGMSRRSALMLVASQTTVPIDGEWLEAFWCEQCQATKWYHVRKSDERTYELSAAPRELWQQVSGVIDPEGNPSVGEFTRKHSRHVGCSCIKDFKFVS
;
A
#
# COMPACT_ATOMS: atom_id res chain seq x y z
N MET A 1 -0.71 -6.96 -20.11
CA MET A 1 -1.85 -6.50 -19.28
C MET A 1 -1.28 -5.69 -18.14
N SER A 2 -1.89 -4.56 -17.78
CA SER A 2 -1.45 -3.80 -16.59
C SER A 2 -1.95 -4.49 -15.32
N GLN A 3 -1.11 -4.51 -14.29
CA GLN A 3 -1.43 -5.14 -13.01
C GLN A 3 -2.18 -4.14 -12.12
N LYS A 4 -3.27 -4.61 -11.49
CA LYS A 4 -4.08 -3.82 -10.56
C LYS A 4 -3.60 -4.09 -9.14
N TYR A 5 -3.28 -3.03 -8.41
CA TYR A 5 -2.78 -3.14 -7.04
C TYR A 5 -3.82 -2.61 -6.06
N GLN A 6 -4.39 -3.51 -5.28
CA GLN A 6 -5.48 -3.20 -4.37
C GLN A 6 -5.02 -2.32 -3.21
N LEU A 7 -5.86 -1.35 -2.85
CA LEU A 7 -5.66 -0.48 -1.70
C LEU A 7 -6.18 -1.13 -0.41
N PHE A 8 -5.50 -0.85 0.69
CA PHE A 8 -5.84 -1.32 2.03
C PHE A 8 -5.85 -0.15 2.99
N ALA A 9 -6.85 -0.14 3.87
CA ALA A 9 -6.93 0.80 4.98
C ALA A 9 -6.44 0.12 6.26
N ASP A 10 -5.52 0.78 6.96
CA ASP A 10 -5.02 0.38 8.28
C ASP A 10 -5.50 1.35 9.38
N GLN A 11 -6.08 2.49 9.01
CA GLN A 11 -6.62 3.47 9.93
C GLN A 11 -8.13 3.69 9.76
N PRO A 12 -8.89 3.83 10.87
CA PRO A 12 -10.32 4.10 10.80
C PRO A 12 -10.66 5.41 10.08
N GLY A 13 -9.73 6.38 10.07
CA GLY A 13 -9.89 7.66 9.38
C GLY A 13 -9.98 7.50 7.86
N GLN A 14 -9.18 6.59 7.27
CA GLN A 14 -9.16 6.31 5.83
C GLN A 14 -10.48 5.69 5.35
N LEU A 15 -11.12 4.89 6.20
CA LEU A 15 -12.44 4.31 5.94
C LEU A 15 -13.56 5.36 6.08
N GLN A 16 -13.45 6.24 7.08
CA GLN A 16 -14.42 7.33 7.29
C GLN A 16 -14.44 8.33 6.14
N GLN A 17 -13.28 8.68 5.58
CA GLN A 17 -13.18 9.53 4.39
C GLN A 17 -13.91 8.95 3.18
N ARG A 18 -14.13 7.63 3.17
CA ARG A 18 -14.85 6.90 2.13
C ARG A 18 -16.33 6.66 2.46
N GLY A 19 -16.85 7.36 3.48
CA GLY A 19 -18.27 7.33 3.86
C GLY A 19 -18.63 6.26 4.88
N MET A 20 -17.67 5.51 5.41
CA MET A 20 -17.94 4.53 6.46
C MET A 20 -18.24 5.21 7.81
N SER A 21 -19.23 4.69 8.55
CA SER A 21 -19.49 5.19 9.90
C SER A 21 -18.29 4.99 10.82
N ARG A 22 -18.04 5.93 11.73
CA ARG A 22 -16.92 5.88 12.69
C ARG A 22 -16.90 4.55 13.48
N ARG A 23 -18.07 4.07 13.94
CA ARG A 23 -18.17 2.84 14.72
C ARG A 23 -17.80 1.62 13.88
N SER A 24 -18.29 1.54 12.65
CA SER A 24 -17.95 0.45 11.72
C SER A 24 -16.46 0.45 11.38
N ALA A 25 -15.89 1.63 11.10
CA ALA A 25 -14.47 1.79 10.78
C ALA A 25 -13.58 1.35 11.95
N LEU A 26 -13.91 1.74 13.18
CA LEU A 26 -13.17 1.33 14.38
C LEU A 26 -13.25 -0.18 14.61
N MET A 27 -14.45 -0.77 14.48
CA MET A 27 -14.64 -2.21 14.65
C MET A 27 -13.87 -3.01 13.61
N LEU A 28 -13.90 -2.60 12.34
CA LEU A 28 -13.24 -3.29 11.24
C LEU A 28 -11.72 -3.24 11.36
N VAL A 29 -11.14 -2.10 11.71
CA VAL A 29 -9.68 -2.00 11.92
C VAL A 29 -9.24 -2.75 13.18
N ALA A 30 -10.08 -2.79 14.23
CA ALA A 30 -9.80 -3.55 15.44
C ALA A 30 -9.86 -5.07 15.21
N SER A 31 -10.71 -5.55 14.29
CA SER A 31 -10.84 -6.98 13.97
C SER A 31 -9.89 -7.45 12.88
N GLN A 32 -9.59 -6.57 11.92
CA GLN A 32 -8.76 -6.83 10.75
C GLN A 32 -7.72 -5.72 10.69
N THR A 33 -6.48 -6.03 11.08
CA THR A 33 -5.35 -5.10 11.12
C THR A 33 -5.20 -4.28 9.83
N THR A 34 -5.61 -4.85 8.69
CA THR A 34 -5.73 -4.16 7.40
C THR A 34 -7.00 -4.58 6.70
N VAL A 35 -7.74 -3.61 6.17
CA VAL A 35 -9.05 -3.80 5.53
C VAL A 35 -8.90 -3.49 4.03
N PRO A 36 -9.21 -4.43 3.12
CA PRO A 36 -9.20 -4.14 1.69
C PRO A 36 -10.25 -3.08 1.33
N ILE A 37 -9.88 -2.16 0.44
CA ILE A 37 -10.78 -1.14 -0.09
C ILE A 37 -11.33 -1.66 -1.41
N ASP A 38 -12.63 -1.92 -1.45
CA ASP A 38 -13.29 -2.38 -2.66
C ASP A 38 -13.51 -1.24 -3.65
N GLY A 39 -13.33 -1.55 -4.94
CA GLY A 39 -13.54 -0.60 -6.03
C GLY A 39 -12.44 0.45 -6.20
N GLU A 40 -11.36 0.40 -5.42
CA GLU A 40 -10.22 1.30 -5.55
C GLU A 40 -8.89 0.53 -5.72
N TRP A 41 -8.07 0.94 -6.68
CA TRP A 41 -6.74 0.35 -6.88
C TRP A 41 -5.78 1.34 -7.54
N LEU A 42 -4.48 1.04 -7.46
CA LEU A 42 -3.46 1.68 -8.29
C LEU A 42 -3.22 0.85 -9.55
N GLU A 43 -3.06 1.54 -10.67
CA GLU A 43 -2.75 0.91 -11.95
C GLU A 43 -1.72 1.72 -12.74
N ALA A 44 -0.81 1.00 -13.38
CA ALA A 44 0.27 1.55 -14.18
C ALA A 44 -0.17 1.65 -15.65
N PHE A 45 0.00 2.82 -16.25
CA PHE A 45 -0.34 3.05 -17.66
C PHE A 45 0.88 3.52 -18.42
N TRP A 46 1.19 2.84 -19.53
CA TRP A 46 2.21 3.28 -20.44
C TRP A 46 1.71 4.46 -21.28
N CYS A 47 2.48 5.54 -21.35
CA CYS A 47 2.19 6.68 -22.19
C CYS A 47 3.17 6.70 -23.37
N GLU A 48 2.65 6.53 -24.58
CA GLU A 48 3.46 6.50 -25.81
C GLU A 48 4.11 7.86 -26.12
N GLN A 49 3.43 8.97 -25.80
CA GLN A 49 3.99 10.31 -26.04
C GLN A 49 5.14 10.64 -25.08
N CYS A 50 5.02 10.22 -23.82
CA CYS A 50 6.06 10.46 -22.81
C CYS A 50 7.13 9.37 -22.76
N GLN A 51 6.92 8.24 -23.45
CA GLN A 51 7.76 7.04 -23.36
C GLN A 51 8.02 6.62 -21.90
N ALA A 52 6.98 6.70 -21.07
CA ALA A 52 7.08 6.48 -19.63
C ALA A 52 5.82 5.85 -19.05
N THR A 53 5.99 5.09 -17.98
CA THR A 53 4.90 4.55 -17.17
C THR A 53 4.42 5.59 -16.17
N LYS A 54 3.12 5.90 -16.19
CA LYS A 54 2.45 6.79 -15.24
C LYS A 54 1.50 6.00 -14.37
N TRP A 55 1.36 6.41 -13.11
CA TRP A 55 0.54 5.72 -12.13
C TRP A 55 -0.70 6.53 -11.78
N TYR A 56 -1.82 5.84 -11.74
CA TYR A 56 -3.11 6.44 -11.45
C TYR A 56 -3.84 5.66 -10.37
N HIS A 57 -4.50 6.40 -9.50
CA HIS A 57 -5.52 5.87 -8.62
C HIS A 57 -6.82 5.80 -9.39
N VAL A 58 -7.33 4.58 -9.49
CA VAL A 58 -8.60 4.28 -10.15
C VAL A 58 -9.63 4.02 -9.06
N ARG A 59 -10.75 4.76 -9.13
CA ARG A 59 -11.91 4.56 -8.28
C ARG A 59 -13.12 4.20 -9.14
N LYS A 60 -13.75 3.08 -8.83
CA LYS A 60 -14.97 2.62 -9.47
C LYS A 60 -16.16 3.15 -8.67
N SER A 61 -16.86 4.14 -9.21
CA SER A 61 -18.02 4.76 -8.56
C SER A 61 -19.33 4.01 -8.87
N ASP A 62 -19.42 3.36 -10.03
CA ASP A 62 -20.57 2.54 -10.45
C ASP A 62 -20.11 1.43 -11.42
N GLU A 63 -21.01 0.57 -11.92
CA GLU A 63 -20.64 -0.56 -12.80
C GLU A 63 -19.86 -0.15 -14.06
N ARG A 64 -20.06 1.07 -14.56
CA ARG A 64 -19.46 1.57 -15.81
C ARG A 64 -18.70 2.88 -15.69
N THR A 65 -18.64 3.47 -14.49
CA THR A 65 -18.01 4.78 -14.29
C THR A 65 -16.73 4.62 -13.48
N TYR A 66 -15.61 5.06 -14.05
CA TYR A 66 -14.30 5.03 -13.44
C TYR A 66 -13.74 6.44 -13.34
N GLU A 67 -13.31 6.81 -12.15
CA GLU A 67 -12.61 8.04 -11.86
C GLU A 67 -11.11 7.75 -11.81
N LEU A 68 -10.33 8.57 -12.50
CA LEU A 68 -8.88 8.46 -12.58
C LEU A 68 -8.27 9.72 -11.98
N SER A 69 -7.38 9.54 -11.02
CA SER A 69 -6.56 10.63 -10.48
C SER A 69 -5.08 10.23 -10.49
N ALA A 70 -4.17 11.19 -10.63
CA ALA A 70 -2.74 10.91 -10.49
C ALA A 70 -2.49 10.36 -9.08
N ALA A 71 -1.73 9.27 -8.96
CA ALA A 71 -1.56 8.58 -7.68
C ALA A 71 -0.76 9.44 -6.67
N PRO A 72 -1.41 10.03 -5.63
CA PRO A 72 -0.68 10.76 -4.59
C PRO A 72 0.20 9.82 -3.75
N ARG A 73 1.30 10.35 -3.21
CA ARG A 73 2.32 9.59 -2.48
C ARG A 73 1.78 8.86 -1.25
N GLU A 74 0.75 9.42 -0.61
CA GLU A 74 0.13 8.86 0.59
C GLU A 74 -0.61 7.55 0.31
N LEU A 75 -1.13 7.35 -0.92
CA LEU A 75 -1.79 6.10 -1.29
C LEU A 75 -0.81 4.95 -1.45
N TRP A 76 0.47 5.22 -1.76
CA TRP A 76 1.49 4.18 -1.89
C TRP A 76 1.78 3.45 -0.58
N GLN A 77 1.51 4.09 0.56
CA GLN A 77 1.61 3.46 1.88
C GLN A 77 0.46 2.48 2.16
N GLN A 78 -0.63 2.59 1.38
CA GLN A 78 -1.84 1.78 1.50
C GLN A 78 -1.87 0.61 0.50
N VAL A 79 -0.84 0.42 -0.31
CA VAL A 79 -0.81 -0.62 -1.36
C VAL A 79 0.24 -1.67 -1.02
N SER A 80 -0.10 -2.96 -1.17
CA SER A 80 0.86 -4.05 -1.01
C SER A 80 1.37 -4.55 -2.36
N GLY A 81 2.64 -4.98 -2.40
CA GLY A 81 3.23 -5.61 -3.59
C GLY A 81 3.68 -4.66 -4.71
N VAL A 82 3.66 -3.34 -4.47
CA VAL A 82 4.19 -2.34 -5.41
C VAL A 82 4.99 -1.27 -4.66
N ILE A 83 6.11 -0.86 -5.24
CA ILE A 83 6.98 0.19 -4.69
C ILE A 83 6.71 1.48 -5.46
N ASP A 84 6.63 2.61 -4.75
CA ASP A 84 6.53 3.95 -5.33
C ASP A 84 7.63 4.15 -6.41
N PRO A 85 7.26 4.43 -7.68
CA PRO A 85 8.18 4.62 -8.79
C PRO A 85 9.05 5.86 -8.64
N GLU A 86 8.59 6.88 -7.91
CA GLU A 86 9.41 8.05 -7.57
C GLU A 86 10.46 7.73 -6.48
N GLY A 87 10.53 6.47 -6.07
CA GLY A 87 11.42 5.98 -5.03
C GLY A 87 10.79 6.18 -3.66
N ASN A 88 10.76 5.11 -2.87
CA ASN A 88 10.34 5.15 -1.49
C ASN A 88 11.41 5.90 -0.65
N PRO A 89 11.20 7.14 -0.16
CA PRO A 89 12.17 7.80 0.71
C PRO A 89 12.39 6.99 2.00
N SER A 90 11.42 6.14 2.36
CA SER A 90 11.47 5.30 3.55
C SER A 90 12.18 3.96 3.38
N VAL A 91 12.69 3.51 2.22
CA VAL A 91 13.51 2.27 2.27
C VAL A 91 14.76 2.46 3.13
N GLY A 92 15.30 3.68 3.23
CA GLY A 92 16.33 4.01 4.21
C GLY A 92 15.83 3.92 5.66
N GLU A 93 14.66 4.48 5.98
CA GLU A 93 14.12 4.51 7.36
C GLU A 93 13.42 3.22 7.80
N PHE A 94 12.73 2.52 6.91
CA PHE A 94 12.11 1.22 7.11
C PHE A 94 13.19 0.16 7.32
N THR A 95 14.22 0.13 6.46
CA THR A 95 15.40 -0.73 6.65
C THR A 95 16.17 -0.33 7.90
N ARG A 96 16.30 0.97 8.23
CA ARG A 96 16.96 1.44 9.48
C ARG A 96 16.15 1.14 10.74
N LYS A 97 14.82 1.19 10.69
CA LYS A 97 13.92 0.84 11.81
C LYS A 97 13.89 -0.66 12.02
N HIS A 98 13.87 -1.45 10.96
CA HIS A 98 13.90 -2.92 11.05
C HIS A 98 15.29 -3.46 11.38
N SER A 99 16.38 -2.83 10.93
CA SER A 99 17.75 -3.23 11.33
C SER A 99 18.05 -2.97 12.81
N ARG A 100 17.36 -2.00 13.44
CA ARG A 100 17.45 -1.74 14.88
C ARG A 100 16.60 -2.67 15.74
N HIS A 101 15.62 -3.37 15.16
CA HIS A 101 14.78 -4.34 15.89
C HIS A 101 15.32 -5.78 15.83
N VAL A 102 16.29 -6.08 14.96
CA VAL A 102 17.04 -7.36 14.94
C VAL A 102 18.36 -7.22 15.73
N GLY A 103 18.28 -6.58 16.90
CA GLY A 103 19.44 -6.20 17.71
C GLY A 103 19.46 -6.78 19.12
N CYS A 104 18.54 -7.68 19.48
CA CYS A 104 18.59 -8.34 20.78
C CYS A 104 17.83 -9.66 20.79
N SER A 105 18.50 -10.75 20.41
CA SER A 105 18.40 -12.08 21.05
C SER A 105 19.23 -13.09 20.24
N CYS A 106 20.42 -13.36 20.77
CA CYS A 106 21.19 -14.60 20.67
C CYS A 106 20.73 -15.69 19.66
N ILE A 107 21.49 -15.85 18.59
CA ILE A 107 21.71 -17.18 18.01
C ILE A 107 23.22 -17.44 18.10
N LYS A 108 23.61 -18.08 19.20
CA LYS A 108 24.87 -18.81 19.29
C LYS A 108 24.68 -20.16 18.60
N ASP A 109 25.78 -20.64 18.03
CA ASP A 109 26.06 -22.03 17.68
C ASP A 109 25.55 -22.57 16.34
N PHE A 110 26.36 -22.38 15.30
CA PHE A 110 26.58 -23.42 14.30
C PHE A 110 28.05 -23.86 14.38
N LYS A 111 28.28 -25.06 14.93
CA LYS A 111 29.57 -25.76 14.82
C LYS A 111 29.59 -26.52 13.50
N PHE A 112 30.61 -26.28 12.69
CA PHE A 112 31.01 -27.18 11.61
C PHE A 112 31.56 -28.48 12.22
N VAL A 113 31.06 -29.62 11.76
CA VAL A 113 31.70 -30.92 11.95
C VAL A 113 32.15 -31.39 10.58
N SER A 114 33.46 -31.65 10.46
CA SER A 114 34.12 -32.29 9.32
C SER A 114 34.03 -33.81 9.41
#